data_AF-A0A8K0PZQ7-F1
#
_entry.id   AF-A0A8K0PZQ7-F1
#
_cell.length_a   1.000
_cell.length_b   1.000
_cell.length_c   1.000
_cell.angle_alpha   90.00
_cell.angle_beta   90.00
_cell.angle_gamma   90.00
#
_symmetry.space_group_name_H-M   'P 1'
#
loop_
_entity.id
_entity.type
_entity.pdbx_description
1 polymer ?
#
loop_
_entity_poly.entity_id
_entity_poly.type
_entity_poly.pdbx_seq_one_letter_code
_entity_poly.pdbx_strand_id
1 'polypeptide(L)'
;MGRNHPLRAHPLSQSDTELPCIVWTVPFPVACVTFLRIADGEARGRWNRTDILGHLSSVIAYGLFDMSYEGDYMVFPPNGQSLSEKEVAEMEHAVREIRSQVFRSDEEWMKEALVDVVTAQARYQNLPHTAGVQRF
;
A
#
# COMPACT_ATOMS: atom_id res chain seq x y z
N MET A 1 -32.06 -51.46 -35.89
CA MET A 1 -30.73 -52.01 -35.53
C MET A 1 -29.66 -51.02 -35.96
N GLY A 2 -28.93 -50.48 -34.96
CA GLY A 2 -27.62 -49.80 -35.01
C GLY A 2 -27.29 -48.81 -36.13
N ARG A 3 -27.47 -47.50 -35.89
CA ARG A 3 -26.71 -46.45 -36.59
C ARG A 3 -25.30 -46.39 -35.99
N ASN A 4 -24.29 -46.75 -36.75
CA ASN A 4 -22.89 -46.43 -36.44
C ASN A 4 -22.46 -45.28 -37.36
N HIS A 5 -22.65 -44.03 -36.90
CA HIS A 5 -21.91 -42.91 -37.45
C HIS A 5 -20.59 -42.77 -36.68
N PRO A 6 -19.43 -42.73 -37.34
CA PRO A 6 -18.18 -42.45 -36.67
C PRO A 6 -18.20 -41.01 -36.15
N LEU A 7 -17.97 -40.85 -34.85
CA LEU A 7 -17.67 -39.57 -34.22
C LEU A 7 -16.42 -39.00 -34.91
N ARG A 8 -16.62 -38.01 -35.77
CA ARG A 8 -15.54 -37.22 -36.34
C ARG A 8 -14.89 -36.51 -35.16
N ALA A 9 -13.67 -36.89 -34.82
CA ALA A 9 -12.83 -36.12 -33.93
C ALA A 9 -12.66 -34.75 -34.57
N HIS A 10 -13.42 -33.76 -34.10
CA HIS A 10 -13.00 -32.38 -34.26
C HIS A 10 -11.72 -32.25 -33.45
N PRO A 11 -10.58 -31.85 -34.05
CA PRO A 11 -9.47 -31.44 -33.24
C PRO A 11 -10.02 -30.31 -32.35
N LEU A 12 -9.96 -30.52 -31.04
CA LEU A 12 -10.09 -29.43 -30.08
C LEU A 12 -9.03 -28.44 -30.54
N SER A 13 -9.48 -27.36 -31.16
CA SER A 13 -8.66 -26.20 -31.42
C SER A 13 -8.01 -25.90 -30.08
N GLN A 14 -6.70 -26.13 -29.99
CA GLN A 14 -5.87 -25.49 -28.99
C GLN A 14 -6.03 -23.99 -29.26
N SER A 15 -7.10 -23.39 -28.75
CA SER A 15 -7.06 -22.00 -28.41
C SER A 15 -6.05 -21.94 -27.27
N ASP A 16 -4.82 -21.63 -27.64
CA ASP A 16 -3.84 -21.03 -26.76
C ASP A 16 -4.49 -19.83 -26.07
N THR A 17 -5.19 -20.09 -24.98
CA THR A 17 -5.48 -19.07 -23.97
C THR A 17 -4.23 -18.92 -23.12
N GLU A 18 -3.14 -18.48 -23.74
CA GLU A 18 -2.13 -17.70 -23.02
C GLU A 18 -2.85 -16.43 -22.59
N LEU A 19 -3.35 -16.40 -21.35
CA LEU A 19 -3.76 -15.15 -20.74
C LEU A 19 -2.49 -14.29 -20.64
N PRO A 20 -2.39 -13.13 -21.33
CA PRO A 20 -1.27 -12.24 -21.15
C PRO A 20 -1.55 -11.41 -19.91
N CYS A 21 -1.69 -12.07 -18.76
CA CYS A 21 -1.65 -11.40 -17.49
C CYS A 21 -0.20 -11.43 -17.04
N ILE A 22 0.62 -10.49 -17.55
CA ILE A 22 1.86 -10.18 -16.87
C ILE A 22 1.45 -9.53 -15.55
N VAL A 23 1.38 -10.34 -14.50
CA VAL A 23 1.21 -9.86 -13.13
C VAL A 23 2.53 -9.20 -12.76
N TRP A 24 2.58 -7.88 -12.90
CA TRP A 24 3.69 -7.09 -12.37
C TRP A 24 3.49 -6.95 -10.86
N THR A 25 4.32 -7.64 -10.09
CA THR A 25 4.42 -7.37 -8.66
C THR A 25 5.25 -6.10 -8.47
N VAL A 26 4.68 -5.12 -7.79
CA VAL A 26 5.41 -3.93 -7.34
C VAL A 26 5.78 -4.10 -5.87
N PRO A 27 6.96 -3.63 -5.42
CA PRO A 27 7.27 -3.62 -4.00
C PRO A 27 6.20 -2.85 -3.22
N PHE A 28 5.80 -3.37 -2.07
CA PHE A 28 4.76 -2.77 -1.23
C PHE A 28 4.98 -1.27 -0.94
N PRO A 29 6.20 -0.81 -0.57
CA PRO A 29 6.46 0.62 -0.38
C PRO A 29 6.21 1.45 -1.64
N VAL A 30 6.55 0.91 -2.82
CA VAL A 30 6.34 1.57 -4.12
C VAL A 30 4.84 1.70 -4.42
N ALA A 31 4.05 0.67 -4.11
CA ALA A 31 2.59 0.74 -4.22
C ALA A 31 2.00 1.81 -3.32
N CYS A 32 2.40 1.86 -2.05
CA CYS A 32 1.92 2.86 -1.08
C CYS A 32 2.21 4.29 -1.53
N VAL A 33 3.45 4.56 -1.95
CA VAL A 33 3.86 5.89 -2.44
C VAL A 33 3.09 6.27 -3.70
N THR A 34 2.83 5.30 -4.59
CA THR A 34 2.04 5.54 -5.81
C THR A 34 0.62 5.96 -5.46
N PHE A 35 -0.05 5.26 -4.54
CA PHE A 35 -1.39 5.66 -4.08
C PHE A 35 -1.40 7.05 -3.43
N LEU A 36 -0.38 7.39 -2.62
CA LEU A 36 -0.26 8.72 -2.03
C LEU A 36 -0.14 9.81 -3.10
N ARG A 37 0.68 9.59 -4.13
CA ARG A 37 0.83 10.55 -5.26
C ARG A 37 -0.47 10.73 -6.03
N ILE A 38 -1.17 9.63 -6.34
CA ILE A 38 -2.47 9.71 -7.04
C ILE A 38 -3.47 10.47 -6.17
N ALA A 39 -3.53 10.18 -4.86
CA ALA A 39 -4.41 10.89 -3.95
C ALA A 39 -4.07 12.39 -3.85
N ASP A 40 -2.81 12.77 -3.93
CA ASP A 40 -2.38 14.17 -3.87
C ASP A 40 -2.79 14.96 -5.12
N GLY A 41 -2.73 14.34 -6.29
CA GLY A 41 -3.23 14.90 -7.55
C GLY A 41 -4.75 15.13 -7.57
N GLU A 42 -5.50 14.49 -6.68
CA GLU A 42 -6.95 14.64 -6.57
C GLU A 42 -7.35 15.78 -5.60
N ALA A 43 -8.33 16.59 -6.02
CA ALA A 43 -8.83 17.67 -5.18
C ALA A 43 -9.43 17.14 -3.87
N ARG A 44 -9.14 17.84 -2.77
CA ARG A 44 -9.62 17.47 -1.43
C ARG A 44 -11.15 17.42 -1.36
N GLY A 45 -11.68 16.47 -0.60
CA GLY A 45 -13.12 16.26 -0.43
C GLY A 45 -13.81 15.58 -1.62
N ARG A 46 -13.09 15.29 -2.71
CA ARG A 46 -13.62 14.44 -3.79
C ARG A 46 -13.68 13.00 -3.32
N TRP A 47 -14.76 12.33 -3.73
CA TRP A 47 -14.96 10.91 -3.51
C TRP A 47 -13.74 10.08 -3.95
N ASN A 48 -13.18 10.38 -5.13
CA ASN A 48 -12.02 9.68 -5.67
C ASN A 48 -10.81 9.70 -4.72
N ARG A 49 -10.51 10.86 -4.09
CA ARG A 49 -9.40 10.96 -3.14
C ARG A 49 -9.65 10.07 -1.91
N THR A 50 -10.87 10.10 -1.38
CA THR A 50 -11.25 9.26 -0.23
C THR A 50 -11.16 7.77 -0.58
N ASP A 51 -11.60 7.39 -1.78
CA ASP A 51 -11.56 6.02 -2.29
C ASP A 51 -10.12 5.51 -2.45
N ILE A 52 -9.24 6.31 -3.05
CA ILE A 52 -7.80 6.00 -3.18
C ILE A 52 -7.14 5.83 -1.80
N LEU A 53 -7.41 6.74 -0.86
CA LEU A 53 -6.88 6.63 0.51
C LEU A 53 -7.48 5.42 1.26
N GLY A 54 -8.74 5.08 0.99
CA GLY A 54 -9.38 3.86 1.48
C GLY A 54 -8.65 2.61 0.98
N HIS A 55 -8.39 2.53 -0.33
CA HIS A 55 -7.62 1.44 -0.93
C HIS A 55 -6.20 1.35 -0.37
N LEU A 56 -5.50 2.47 -0.21
CA LEU A 56 -4.19 2.52 0.44
C LEU A 56 -4.27 1.96 1.86
N SER A 57 -5.28 2.36 2.63
CA SER A 57 -5.48 1.88 4.00
C SER A 57 -5.74 0.37 4.04
N SER A 58 -6.53 -0.16 3.09
CA SER A 58 -6.73 -1.59 2.95
C SER A 58 -5.45 -2.31 2.58
N VAL A 59 -4.69 -1.82 1.59
CA VAL A 59 -3.40 -2.40 1.20
C VAL A 59 -2.45 -2.45 2.39
N ILE A 60 -2.36 -1.36 3.16
CA ILE A 60 -1.54 -1.29 4.37
C ILE A 60 -2.02 -2.29 5.41
N ALA A 61 -3.33 -2.36 5.67
CA ALA A 61 -3.88 -3.32 6.62
C ALA A 61 -3.58 -4.77 6.20
N TYR A 62 -3.78 -5.11 4.92
CA TYR A 62 -3.47 -6.44 4.40
C TYR A 62 -1.98 -6.77 4.39
N GLY A 63 -1.10 -5.77 4.23
CA GLY A 63 0.34 -5.95 4.21
C GLY A 63 0.99 -5.99 5.60
N LEU A 64 0.43 -5.26 6.58
CA LEU A 64 0.96 -5.17 7.95
C LEU A 64 0.32 -6.16 8.91
N PHE A 65 -0.95 -6.50 8.71
CA PHE A 65 -1.60 -7.55 9.49
C PHE A 65 -1.45 -8.86 8.75
N ASP A 66 -0.70 -9.77 9.37
CA ASP A 66 -0.72 -11.17 8.96
C ASP A 66 -2.15 -11.69 9.09
N MET A 67 -2.82 -11.87 7.95
CA MET A 67 -4.19 -12.40 7.92
C MET A 67 -4.25 -13.87 8.35
N SER A 68 -3.11 -14.54 8.58
CA SER A 68 -3.05 -15.84 9.23
C SER A 68 -3.11 -15.77 10.76
N TYR A 69 -3.16 -14.57 11.34
CA TYR A 69 -3.22 -14.35 12.78
C TYR A 69 -4.61 -14.67 13.36
N GLU A 70 -4.88 -15.97 13.52
CA GLU A 70 -6.00 -16.49 14.31
C GLU A 70 -5.63 -16.51 15.81
N GLY A 71 -5.90 -15.42 16.53
CA GLY A 71 -6.01 -15.48 17.99
C GLY A 71 -4.95 -14.72 18.79
N ASP A 72 -5.45 -14.16 19.90
CA ASP A 72 -4.81 -13.25 20.86
C ASP A 72 -4.42 -11.88 20.33
N TYR A 73 -5.31 -10.91 20.56
CA TYR A 73 -5.07 -9.48 20.34
C TYR A 73 -3.63 -9.09 20.70
N MET A 74 -2.89 -8.54 19.73
CA MET A 74 -1.62 -7.89 20.06
C MET A 74 -1.87 -6.86 21.16
N VAL A 75 -1.25 -7.07 22.31
CA VAL A 75 -1.25 -6.09 23.38
C VAL A 75 -0.51 -4.88 22.85
N PHE A 76 -1.23 -3.78 22.62
CA PHE A 76 -0.60 -2.53 22.23
C PHE A 76 0.36 -2.10 23.36
N PRO A 77 1.64 -1.87 23.05
CA PRO A 77 2.58 -1.39 24.05
C PRO A 77 2.11 -0.02 24.56
N PRO A 78 2.21 0.26 25.87
CA PRO A 78 1.83 1.55 26.42
C PRO A 78 2.69 2.67 25.82
N ASN A 79 2.11 3.86 25.63
CA ASN A 79 2.77 5.02 25.00
C ASN A 79 4.12 5.44 25.63
N GLY A 80 4.41 5.02 26.86
CA GLY A 80 5.66 5.33 27.57
C GLY A 80 6.73 4.23 27.49
N GLN A 81 6.45 3.12 26.82
CA GLN A 81 7.42 2.05 26.62
C GLN A 81 8.50 2.54 25.63
N SER A 82 9.77 2.40 26.02
CA SER A 82 10.88 2.68 25.11
C SER A 82 10.95 1.62 24.02
N LEU A 83 11.34 2.05 22.82
CA LEU A 83 11.64 1.14 21.72
C LEU A 83 12.86 0.28 22.08
N SER A 84 12.79 -1.00 21.74
CA SER A 84 13.94 -1.90 21.76
C SER A 84 14.99 -1.47 20.72
N GLU A 85 16.24 -1.91 20.89
CA GLU A 85 17.31 -1.63 19.91
C GLU A 85 16.94 -2.09 18.50
N LYS A 86 16.23 -3.22 18.39
CA LYS A 86 15.73 -3.74 17.11
C LYS A 86 14.72 -2.78 16.49
N GLU A 87 13.73 -2.32 17.25
CA GLU A 87 12.71 -1.37 16.76
C GLU A 87 13.34 -0.02 16.37
N VAL A 88 14.35 0.45 17.11
CA VAL A 88 15.12 1.65 16.73
C VAL A 88 15.84 1.42 15.40
N ALA A 89 16.52 0.29 15.22
CA ALA A 89 17.22 -0.03 13.98
C ALA A 89 16.26 -0.18 12.78
N GLU A 90 15.09 -0.77 12.98
CA GLU A 90 14.03 -0.88 11.96
C GLU A 90 13.45 0.49 11.59
N MET A 91 13.20 1.35 12.57
CA MET A 91 12.77 2.73 12.37
C MET A 91 13.82 3.54 11.58
N GLU A 92 15.10 3.46 11.97
CA GLU A 92 16.20 4.12 11.24
C GLU A 92 16.34 3.61 9.81
N HIS A 93 16.16 2.30 9.60
CA HIS A 93 16.14 1.71 8.27
C HIS A 93 14.97 2.27 7.43
N ALA A 94 13.76 2.30 7.98
CA ALA A 94 12.60 2.87 7.31
C ALA A 94 12.80 4.35 6.96
N VAL A 95 13.39 5.15 7.85
CA VAL A 95 13.73 6.57 7.57
C VAL A 95 14.73 6.69 6.42
N ARG A 96 15.76 5.83 6.36
CA ARG A 96 16.70 5.82 5.24
C ARG A 96 16.02 5.49 3.91
N GLU A 97 15.13 4.51 3.91
CA GLU A 97 14.35 4.12 2.72
C GLU A 97 13.40 5.23 2.27
N ILE A 98 12.72 5.91 3.18
CA ILE A 98 11.87 7.06 2.82
C ILE A 98 12.72 8.19 2.21
N ARG A 99 13.88 8.47 2.80
CA ARG A 99 14.78 9.54 2.31
C ARG A 99 15.41 9.22 0.95
N SER A 100 15.64 7.95 0.63
CA SER A 100 16.22 7.55 -0.66
C SER A 100 15.22 7.66 -1.82
N GLN A 101 13.92 7.73 -1.53
CA GLN A 101 12.89 7.87 -2.55
C GLN A 101 12.93 9.26 -3.20
N VAL A 102 12.82 9.27 -4.52
CA VAL A 102 12.75 10.49 -5.31
C VAL A 102 11.30 10.97 -5.36
N PHE A 103 11.04 12.15 -4.81
CA PHE A 103 9.77 12.86 -4.91
C PHE A 103 9.95 14.11 -5.78
N ARG A 104 8.84 14.62 -6.31
CA ARG A 104 8.85 15.91 -7.02
C ARG A 104 9.01 17.03 -5.99
N SER A 105 9.51 18.19 -6.41
CA SER A 105 9.76 19.31 -5.47
C SER A 105 8.48 19.78 -4.75
N ASP A 106 7.33 19.72 -5.42
CA ASP A 106 6.01 20.02 -4.85
C ASP A 106 5.44 18.90 -3.96
N GLU A 107 6.07 17.73 -3.97
CA GLU A 107 5.72 16.54 -3.20
C GLU A 107 6.68 16.27 -2.03
N GLU A 108 7.78 17.03 -1.90
CA GLU A 108 8.83 16.78 -0.90
C GLU A 108 8.30 16.90 0.53
N TRP A 109 7.26 17.69 0.76
CA TRP A 109 6.56 17.78 2.04
C TRP A 109 5.98 16.43 2.50
N MET A 110 5.59 15.55 1.56
CA MET A 110 5.09 14.21 1.90
C MET A 110 6.18 13.33 2.46
N LYS A 111 7.42 13.47 1.97
CA LYS A 111 8.56 12.71 2.48
C LYS A 111 8.83 13.05 3.93
N GLU A 112 8.86 14.33 4.28
CA GLU A 112 9.02 14.78 5.67
C GLU A 112 7.84 14.35 6.54
N ALA A 113 6.61 14.44 6.04
CA ALA A 113 5.44 13.95 6.78
C ALA A 113 5.51 12.44 7.06
N LEU A 114 6.01 11.63 6.13
CA LEU A 114 6.21 10.20 6.34
C LEU A 114 7.30 9.91 7.38
N VAL A 115 8.39 10.70 7.38
CA VAL A 115 9.44 10.60 8.41
C VAL A 115 8.87 10.92 9.79
N ASP A 116 8.08 11.99 9.92
CA ASP A 116 7.46 12.37 11.20
C ASP A 116 6.51 11.29 11.72
N VAL A 117 5.78 10.61 10.83
CA VAL A 117 4.89 9.50 11.20
C VAL A 117 5.70 8.29 11.68
N VAL A 118 6.70 7.86 10.90
CA VAL A 118 7.52 6.68 11.23
C VAL A 118 8.34 6.89 12.51
N THR A 119 8.75 8.13 12.80
CA THR A 119 9.48 8.48 14.02
C THR A 119 8.56 8.83 15.21
N ALA A 120 7.25 8.65 15.05
CA ALA A 120 6.23 9.00 16.06
C ALA A 120 6.29 10.46 16.54
N GLN A 121 6.83 11.37 15.72
CA GLN A 121 6.86 12.81 15.99
C GLN A 121 5.55 13.49 15.57
N ALA A 122 4.83 12.90 14.63
CA ALA A 122 3.53 13.39 14.21
C ALA A 122 2.45 13.13 15.27
N ARG A 123 1.78 14.21 15.71
CA ARG A 123 0.50 14.07 16.44
C ARG A 123 -0.61 13.76 15.45
N TYR A 124 -1.62 12.98 15.87
CA TYR A 124 -2.78 12.69 15.02
C TYR A 124 -3.41 13.95 14.43
N GLN A 125 -3.53 15.02 15.23
CA GLN A 125 -4.05 16.34 14.82
C GLN A 125 -3.19 17.07 13.77
N ASN A 126 -1.92 16.69 13.65
CA ASN A 126 -0.96 17.28 12.71
C ASN A 126 -0.78 16.40 11.47
N LEU A 127 -1.40 15.21 11.43
CA LEU A 127 -1.42 14.41 10.21
C LEU A 127 -2.14 15.20 9.11
N PRO A 128 -1.79 15.00 7.83
CA PRO A 128 -2.45 15.68 6.72
C PRO A 128 -3.88 15.14 6.48
N HIS A 129 -4.80 15.42 7.41
CA HIS A 129 -6.22 15.03 7.36
C HIS A 129 -7.15 16.26 7.32
N THR A 130 -6.66 17.44 7.70
CA THR A 130 -7.41 18.71 7.65
C THR A 130 -6.78 19.69 6.65
N ALA A 131 -7.61 20.47 5.97
CA ALA A 131 -7.16 21.55 5.11
C ALA A 131 -6.50 22.64 5.97
N GLY A 132 -5.26 23.02 5.66
CA GLY A 132 -4.70 24.29 6.14
C GLY A 132 -3.40 24.27 6.94
N VAL A 133 -2.55 23.23 6.88
CA VAL A 133 -1.13 23.50 7.18
C VAL A 133 -0.55 24.21 5.96
N GLN A 134 -0.22 25.48 6.17
CA GLN A 134 0.36 26.37 5.19
C GLN A 134 1.46 25.65 4.42
N ARG A 135 1.46 25.86 3.10
CA ARG A 135 2.66 25.68 2.27
C ARG A 135 3.80 26.39 2.99
N PHE A 136 4.74 25.62 3.53
CA PHE A 136 6.06 26.13 3.85
C PHE A 136 6.89 26.12 2.56
#